data_AF-A0A0F9ASD6-F1
#
_entry.id   AF-A0A0F9ASD6-F1
#
_cell.length_a   1.000
_cell.length_b   1.000
_cell.length_c   1.000
_cell.angle_alpha   90.00
_cell.angle_beta   90.00
_cell.angle_gamma   90.00
#
_symmetry.space_group_name_H-M   'P 1'
#
loop_
_entity.id
_entity.type
_entity.pdbx_description
1 polymer ?
#
loop_
_entity_poly.entity_id
_entity_poly.type
_entity_poly.pdbx_seq_one_letter_code
_entity_poly.pdbx_strand_id
1 'polypeptide(L)'
;MSKEYFKSKLTHMPGTALSPEVLLHQILDKAPGIKSVVIITQWEDGTFESDWSSMKVSDLCMASRIFNHDVDLVLTESHPDVEFTKKK
;
A
#
# COMPACT_ATOMS: atom_id res chain seq x y z
N MET A 1 -0.10 22.02 -17.34
CA MET A 1 -1.01 20.97 -16.82
C MET A 1 -0.23 20.16 -15.79
N SER A 2 -0.43 20.42 -14.49
CA SER A 2 0.32 19.79 -13.41
C SER A 2 -0.27 18.40 -13.11
N LYS A 3 0.59 17.38 -13.16
CA LYS A 3 0.27 16.04 -12.64
C LYS A 3 0.21 16.14 -11.12
N GLU A 4 -0.98 16.06 -10.54
CA GLU A 4 -1.15 15.91 -9.10
C GLU A 4 -0.77 14.48 -8.73
N TYR A 5 0.44 14.34 -8.18
CA TYR A 5 0.87 13.09 -7.56
C TYR A 5 0.16 12.98 -6.21
N PHE A 6 -0.71 11.98 -6.06
CA PHE A 6 -1.32 11.61 -4.79
C PHE A 6 -0.20 11.37 -3.77
N LYS A 7 -0.05 12.30 -2.82
CA LYS A 7 0.93 12.23 -1.75
C LYS A 7 0.41 11.20 -0.75
N SER A 8 0.80 9.93 -0.92
CA SER A 8 0.48 8.85 0.01
C SER A 8 1.02 9.19 1.39
N LYS A 9 0.14 9.66 2.27
CA LYS A 9 0.45 9.91 3.68
C LYS A 9 -0.13 8.75 4.47
N LEU A 10 0.60 7.62 4.48
CA LEU A 10 0.29 6.51 5.38
C LEU A 10 0.34 7.05 6.81
N THR A 11 -0.83 7.10 7.44
CA THR A 11 -0.99 7.61 8.79
C THR A 11 -0.63 6.47 9.74
N HIS A 12 0.51 6.59 10.41
CA HIS A 12 0.96 5.64 11.42
C HIS A 12 -0.06 5.63 12.57
N MET A 13 -0.78 4.53 12.78
CA MET A 13 -1.73 4.39 13.88
C MET A 13 -1.08 3.61 15.02
N PRO A 14 -0.88 4.21 16.22
CA PRO A 14 -0.25 3.53 17.35
C PRO A 14 -1.25 2.70 18.17
N GLY A 15 -0.84 1.50 18.60
CA GLY A 15 -1.31 0.90 19.86
C GLY A 15 -2.35 -0.21 19.81
N THR A 16 -2.76 -0.70 18.63
CA THR A 16 -3.57 -1.93 18.53
C THR A 16 -3.17 -2.67 17.27
N ALA A 17 -2.88 -3.97 17.37
CA ALA A 17 -2.71 -4.82 16.20
C ALA A 17 -4.10 -4.94 15.54
N LEU A 18 -4.40 -4.01 14.64
CA LEU A 18 -5.62 -4.06 13.86
C LEU A 18 -5.46 -5.17 12.83
N SER A 19 -6.48 -6.02 12.70
CA SER A 19 -6.52 -6.95 11.57
C SER A 19 -6.53 -6.15 10.25
N PRO A 20 -5.98 -6.71 9.18
CA PRO A 20 -6.02 -6.10 7.85
C PRO A 20 -7.44 -5.65 7.44
N GLU A 21 -8.48 -6.42 7.78
CA GLU A 21 -9.90 -6.09 7.54
C GLU A 21 -10.32 -4.76 8.19
N VAL A 22 -9.97 -4.55 9.47
CA VAL A 22 -10.34 -3.33 10.20
C VAL A 22 -9.62 -2.12 9.61
N LEU A 23 -8.33 -2.28 9.25
CA LEU A 23 -7.56 -1.20 8.65
C LEU A 23 -8.11 -0.84 7.26
N LEU A 24 -8.55 -1.83 6.49
CA LEU A 24 -9.14 -1.67 5.17
C LEU A 24 -10.42 -0.84 5.24
N HIS A 25 -11.34 -1.16 6.16
CA HIS A 25 -12.56 -0.38 6.36
C HIS A 25 -12.25 1.08 6.73
N GLN A 26 -11.31 1.30 7.64
CA GLN A 26 -10.91 2.65 8.03
C GLN A 26 -10.28 3.46 6.89
N ILE A 27 -9.52 2.83 6.00
CA ILE A 27 -8.93 3.52 4.83
C ILE A 27 -10.03 3.93 3.85
N LEU A 28 -10.98 3.04 3.55
CA LEU A 28 -12.09 3.33 2.66
C LEU A 28 -12.95 4.49 3.19
N ASP A 29 -13.20 4.51 4.51
CA ASP A 29 -13.98 5.57 5.15
C ASP A 29 -13.27 6.94 5.12
N LYS A 30 -11.94 6.95 5.24
CA LYS A 30 -11.13 8.18 5.31
C LYS A 30 -10.72 8.75 3.96
N ALA A 31 -10.73 7.94 2.90
CA ALA A 31 -10.23 8.32 1.58
C ALA A 31 -11.33 8.29 0.51
N PRO A 32 -12.24 9.28 0.49
CA PRO A 32 -13.32 9.33 -0.49
C PRO A 32 -12.73 9.38 -1.90
N GLY A 33 -13.08 8.40 -2.74
CA GLY A 33 -12.58 8.24 -4.11
C GLY A 33 -11.70 7.01 -4.32
N ILE A 34 -11.19 6.40 -3.25
CA ILE A 34 -10.56 5.08 -3.34
C ILE A 34 -11.68 4.04 -3.50
N LYS A 35 -11.62 3.29 -4.60
CA LYS A 35 -12.60 2.24 -4.92
C LYS A 35 -12.26 0.88 -4.30
N SER A 36 -10.98 0.63 -4.07
CA SER A 36 -10.49 -0.62 -3.52
C SER A 36 -9.11 -0.46 -2.89
N VAL A 37 -8.79 -1.31 -1.92
CA VAL A 37 -7.53 -1.28 -1.15
C VAL A 37 -7.05 -2.71 -0.92
N VAL A 38 -5.74 -2.93 -0.98
CA VAL A 38 -5.08 -4.14 -0.49
C VAL A 38 -4.18 -3.74 0.66
N ILE A 39 -4.23 -4.48 1.76
CA ILE A 39 -3.40 -4.27 2.93
C ILE A 39 -2.53 -5.49 3.12
N ILE A 40 -1.23 -5.25 3.32
CA ILE A 40 -0.27 -6.26 3.73
C ILE A 40 0.34 -5.78 5.03
N THR A 41 0.14 -6.57 6.09
CA THR A 41 0.75 -6.34 7.40
C THR A 41 1.90 -7.31 7.56
N GLN A 42 3.07 -6.79 7.92
CA GLN A 42 4.25 -7.58 8.29
C GLN A 42 4.53 -7.34 9.77
N TRP A 43 4.71 -8.43 10.53
CA TRP A 43 5.10 -8.36 11.94
C TRP A 43 6.61 -8.48 12.12
N GLU A 44 7.09 -8.12 13.31
CA GLU A 44 8.51 -8.17 13.68
C GLU A 44 9.10 -9.60 13.59
N ASP A 45 8.26 -10.63 13.75
CA ASP A 45 8.65 -12.04 13.61
C ASP A 45 8.76 -12.49 12.14
N GLY A 46 8.53 -11.59 11.19
CA GLY A 46 8.60 -11.86 9.76
C GLY A 46 7.36 -12.58 9.20
N THR A 47 6.30 -12.75 10.00
CA THR A 47 5.02 -13.23 9.47
C THR A 47 4.30 -12.12 8.70
N PHE A 48 3.44 -12.53 7.77
CA PHE A 48 2.66 -11.64 6.93
C PHE A 48 1.20 -12.07 6.93
N GLU A 49 0.32 -11.08 6.81
CA GLU A 49 -1.11 -11.25 6.62
C GLU A 49 -1.56 -10.22 5.61
N SER A 50 -2.51 -10.60 4.75
CA SER A 50 -3.04 -9.72 3.74
C SER A 50 -4.54 -9.84 3.64
N ASP A 51 -5.19 -8.72 3.35
CA ASP A 51 -6.61 -8.66 3.04
C ASP A 51 -6.87 -7.59 1.97
N TRP A 52 -7.97 -7.71 1.24
CA TRP A 52 -8.33 -6.80 0.16
C TRP A 52 -9.83 -6.49 0.16
N SER A 53 -10.17 -5.24 -0.14
CA SER A 53 -11.56 -4.82 -0.19
C SER A 53 -12.22 -5.24 -1.50
N SER A 54 -13.49 -4.86 -1.69
CA SER A 54 -14.44 -5.07 -2.81
C SER A 54 -13.91 -4.94 -4.26
N MET A 55 -12.78 -5.56 -4.54
CA MET A 55 -12.00 -5.51 -5.76
C MET A 55 -12.31 -6.77 -6.55
N LYS A 56 -12.46 -6.63 -7.87
CA LYS A 56 -12.61 -7.82 -8.71
C LYS A 56 -11.31 -8.61 -8.68
N VAL A 57 -11.40 -9.93 -8.70
CA VAL A 57 -10.22 -10.81 -8.77
C VAL A 57 -9.32 -10.45 -9.95
N SER A 58 -9.90 -10.05 -11.10
CA SER A 58 -9.13 -9.56 -12.25
C SER A 58 -8.25 -8.35 -11.92
N ASP A 59 -8.81 -7.40 -11.18
CA ASP A 59 -8.13 -6.16 -10.82
C ASP A 59 -7.04 -6.46 -9.78
N LEU A 60 -7.29 -7.43 -8.88
CA LEU A 60 -6.30 -7.95 -7.93
C LEU A 60 -5.11 -8.61 -8.63
N CYS A 61 -5.37 -9.46 -9.62
CA CYS A 61 -4.32 -10.09 -10.40
C CYS A 61 -3.48 -9.05 -11.16
N MET A 62 -4.11 -8.01 -11.70
CA MET A 62 -3.41 -6.92 -12.38
C MET A 62 -2.56 -6.10 -11.40
N ALA A 63 -3.09 -5.75 -10.23
CA ALA A 63 -2.35 -5.06 -9.19
C ALA A 63 -1.12 -5.88 -8.73
N SER A 64 -1.30 -7.19 -8.52
CA SER A 64 -0.20 -8.09 -8.16
C SER A 64 0.91 -8.14 -9.22
N ARG A 65 0.55 -8.12 -10.51
CA ARG A 65 1.56 -8.09 -11.58
C ARG A 65 2.40 -6.82 -11.57
N ILE A 66 1.76 -5.66 -11.37
CA ILE A 66 2.48 -4.38 -11.27
C ILE A 66 3.36 -4.38 -10.04
N PHE A 67 2.82 -4.80 -8.89
CA PHE A 67 3.57 -4.89 -7.64
C PHE A 67 4.80 -5.79 -7.77
N ASN A 68 4.67 -6.99 -8.34
CA ASN A 68 5.80 -7.90 -8.52
C ASN A 68 6.86 -7.30 -9.45
N HIS A 69 6.45 -6.60 -10.51
CA HIS A 69 7.39 -5.90 -11.38
C HIS A 69 8.20 -4.83 -10.61
N ASP A 70 7.53 -4.02 -9.78
CA ASP A 70 8.18 -3.00 -8.98
C ASP A 70 9.13 -3.62 -7.93
N VAL A 71 8.72 -4.73 -7.30
CA VAL A 71 9.56 -5.50 -6.38
C VAL A 71 10.80 -6.04 -7.09
N ASP A 72 10.63 -6.63 -8.28
CA ASP A 72 11.76 -7.15 -9.07
C ASP A 72 12.75 -6.03 -9.39
N LEU A 73 12.28 -4.84 -9.78
CA LEU A 73 13.15 -3.69 -10.05
C LEU A 73 13.95 -3.23 -8.82
N VAL A 74 13.35 -3.27 -7.63
CA VAL A 74 14.03 -2.95 -6.37
C VAL A 74 15.07 -4.03 -6.04
N LEU A 75 14.73 -5.30 -6.21
CA LEU A 75 15.64 -6.43 -5.94
C LEU A 75 16.82 -6.49 -6.90
N THR A 76 16.66 -6.03 -8.14
CA THR A 76 17.73 -5.97 -9.14
C THR A 76 18.54 -4.66 -9.08
N GLU A 77 18.41 -3.87 -8.01
CA GLU A 77 19.08 -2.56 -7.81
C GLU A 77 18.89 -1.58 -8.98
N SER A 78 17.83 -1.76 -9.76
CA SER A 78 17.60 -1.02 -11.01
C SER A 78 16.80 0.27 -10.82
N HIS A 79 16.57 0.68 -9.56
CA HIS A 79 15.93 1.94 -9.20
C HIS A 79 16.94 2.95 -8.63
N PRO A 80 17.01 4.18 -9.17
CA PRO A 80 17.71 5.28 -8.52
C PRO A 80 17.02 5.58 -7.18
N ASP A 81 17.82 5.82 -6.14
CA ASP A 81 17.35 6.17 -4.80
C ASP A 81 16.17 7.15 -4.85
N VAL A 82 14.99 6.72 -4.37
CA VAL A 82 13.92 7.66 -4.06
C VAL A 82 14.33 8.39 -2.80
N GLU A 83 15.07 9.50 -2.96
CA GLU A 83 15.44 10.39 -1.87
C GLU A 83 14.17 10.93 -1.18
N PHE A 84 13.85 10.38 -0.01
CA PHE A 84 12.89 10.94 0.92
C PHE A 84 13.46 12.25 1.49
N THR A 85 13.26 13.35 0.78
CA THR A 85 13.61 14.68 1.28
C THR A 85 12.74 15.04 2.48
N LYS A 86 13.30 14.88 3.69
CA LYS A 86 12.80 15.50 4.92
C LYS A 86 12.84 17.03 4.75
N LYS A 87 11.70 17.67 4.49
CA LYS A 87 11.57 19.12 4.67
C LYS A 87 11.10 19.43 6.10
N LYS A 88 11.96 20.17 6.79
CA LYS A 88 11.72 20.92 8.04
C LYS A 88 10.48 21.79 7.95
#